data_AF-A0A4Y9LY43-F1
#
_entry.id   AF-A0A4Y9LY43-F1
#
_cell.length_a   1.000
_cell.length_b   1.000
_cell.length_c   1.000
_cell.angle_alpha   90.00
_cell.angle_beta   90.00
_cell.angle_gamma   90.00
#
_symmetry.space_group_name_H-M   'P 1'
#
loop_
_entity.id
_entity.type
_entity.pdbx_description
1 polymer ?
#
loop_
_entity_poly.entity_id
_entity_poly.type
_entity_poly.pdbx_seq_one_letter_code
_entity_poly.pdbx_strand_id
1 'polypeptide(L)' 'MTEERIARLRTHKNNIDRYRRLLKTKLSEIERQYLEKRLSEEQAAMGIHLSAAEPPPIMVAPK' A
#
# COMPACT_ATOMS: atom_id res chain seq x y z
N MET A 1 -20.93 3.86 1.45
CA MET A 1 -19.59 3.29 1.21
C MET A 1 -19.74 2.19 0.18
N THR A 2 -19.22 2.38 -1.03
CA THR A 2 -19.34 1.40 -2.12
C THR A 2 -18.46 0.17 -1.85
N GLU A 3 -18.90 -1.03 -2.24
CA GLU A 3 -18.15 -2.29 -2.06
C GLU A 3 -16.73 -2.20 -2.62
N GLU A 4 -16.54 -1.48 -3.73
CA GLU A 4 -15.24 -1.24 -4.35
C GLU A 4 -14.28 -0.46 -3.43
N ARG A 5 -14.78 0.52 -2.68
CA ARG A 5 -13.95 1.26 -1.69
C ARG A 5 -13.54 0.36 -0.53
N ILE A 6 -14.43 -0.53 -0.10
CA ILE A 6 -14.14 -1.50 0.98
C ILE A 6 -13.10 -2.53 0.50
N ALA A 7 -13.21 -3.00 -0.75
CA ALA A 7 -12.24 -3.90 -1.37
C ALA A 7 -10.86 -3.23 -1.47
N ARG A 8 -10.78 -1.98 -1.96
CA ARG A 8 -9.53 -1.22 -2.02
C ARG A 8 -8.89 -1.01 -0.63
N LEU A 9 -9.67 -0.61 0.38
CA LEU A 9 -9.18 -0.47 1.75
C LEU A 9 -8.62 -1.78 2.33
N ARG A 10 -9.26 -2.93 2.05
CA ARG A 10 -8.75 -4.25 2.44
C ARG A 10 -7.45 -4.59 1.72
N THR A 11 -7.35 -4.30 0.42
CA THR A 11 -6.13 -4.51 -0.37
C THR A 11 -4.97 -3.71 0.19
N HIS A 12 -5.15 -2.41 0.43
CA HIS A 12 -4.12 -1.58 1.04
C HIS A 12 -3.69 -2.12 2.40
N LYS A 13 -4.62 -2.64 3.22
CA LYS A 13 -4.31 -3.15 4.56
C LYS A 13 -3.43 -4.39 4.48
N ASN A 14 -3.73 -5.27 3.54
CA ASN A 14 -2.93 -6.46 3.26
C ASN A 14 -1.54 -6.09 2.74
N ASN A 15 -1.44 -5.11 1.84
CA ASN A 15 -0.16 -4.63 1.31
C ASN A 15 0.71 -4.03 2.43
N ILE A 16 0.13 -3.19 3.30
CA ILE A 16 0.82 -2.61 4.45
C ILE A 16 1.32 -3.69 5.40
N ASP A 17 0.49 -4.69 5.76
CA ASP A 17 0.92 -5.78 6.64
C ASP A 17 2.05 -6.59 6.00
N ARG A 18 1.95 -6.87 4.69
CA ARG A 18 2.98 -7.58 3.93
C ARG A 18 4.30 -6.81 3.90
N TYR A 19 4.29 -5.52 3.59
CA TYR A 19 5.51 -4.71 3.57
C TYR A 19 6.13 -4.58 4.97
N ARG A 20 5.31 -4.45 6.02
CA ARG A 20 5.81 -4.46 7.42
C ARG A 20 6.44 -5.79 7.81
N ARG A 21 5.93 -6.93 7.30
CA ARG A 21 6.58 -8.23 7.50
C ARG A 21 7.88 -8.35 6.72
N LEU A 22 7.90 -7.91 5.47
CA LEU A 22 9.12 -7.92 4.64
C LEU A 22 10.22 -7.09 5.27
N LEU A 23 9.91 -5.91 5.82
CA LEU A 23 10.86 -5.06 6.54
C LEU A 23 11.49 -5.71 7.78
N LYS A 24 10.90 -6.79 8.32
CA LYS A 24 11.48 -7.57 9.43
C LYS A 24 12.44 -8.67 8.96
N THR A 25 12.54 -8.91 7.66
CA THR A 25 13.44 -9.90 7.07
C THR A 25 14.77 -9.26 6.67
N LYS A 26 15.75 -10.09 6.27
CA LYS A 26 17.00 -9.57 5.73
C LYS A 26 16.75 -9.04 4.31
N LEU A 27 16.78 -7.72 4.17
CA LEU A 27 16.63 -7.00 2.92
C LEU A 27 17.92 -6.23 2.63
N SER A 28 18.23 -6.06 1.35
CA SER A 28 19.22 -5.09 0.91
C SER A 28 18.73 -3.67 1.20
N GLU A 29 19.65 -2.71 1.32
CA GLU A 29 19.32 -1.30 1.55
C GLU A 29 18.37 -0.74 0.46
N ILE A 30 18.59 -1.14 -0.79
CA ILE A 30 17.74 -0.76 -1.93
C ILE A 30 16.33 -1.34 -1.79
N GLU A 31 16.19 -2.61 -1.40
CA GLU A 31 14.90 -3.26 -1.21
C GLU A 31 14.15 -2.63 -0.03
N ARG A 32 14.88 -2.31 1.04
CA ARG A 32 14.34 -1.63 2.22
C ARG A 32 13.83 -0.24 1.85
N GLN A 33 14.63 0.58 1.17
CA GLN A 33 14.21 1.91 0.72
C GLN A 33 13.01 1.85 -0.23
N TYR A 34 12.98 0.86 -1.13
CA TYR A 34 11.84 0.62 -1.99
C TYR A 34 10.58 0.29 -1.19
N LEU A 35 10.67 -0.63 -0.23
CA LEU A 35 9.56 -1.03 0.63
C LEU A 35 9.07 0.10 1.54
N GLU A 36 9.97 0.90 2.11
CA GLU A 36 9.60 2.05 2.96
C GLU A 36 8.87 3.13 2.13
N LYS A 37 9.36 3.42 0.92
CA LYS A 37 8.67 4.33 -0.01
C LYS A 37 7.27 3.82 -0.36
N ARG A 38 7.16 2.53 -0.73
CA ARG A 38 5.86 1.90 -1.05
C ARG A 38 4.92 1.84 0.14
N LEU A 39 5.44 1.60 1.34
CA LEU A 39 4.65 1.60 2.58
C LEU A 39 4.04 2.98 2.85
N SER A 40 4.80 4.05 2.63
CA SER A 40 4.32 5.43 2.76
C SER A 40 3.24 5.76 1.73
N GLU A 41 3.44 5.34 0.47
CA GLU A 41 2.45 5.51 -0.60
C GLU A 41 1.12 4.79 -0.29
N GLU A 42 1.16 3.54 0.19
CA GLU A 42 -0.06 2.80 0.57
C GLU A 42 -0.78 3.44 1.77
N GLN A 43 -0.04 3.96 2.76
CA GLN A 43 -0.63 4.67 3.90
C GLN A 43 -1.28 6.00 3.48
N ALA A 44 -0.65 6.73 2.56
CA ALA A 44 -1.22 7.94 1.99
C ALA A 44 -2.50 7.64 1.19
N ALA A 45 -2.48 6.59 0.34
CA ALA A 45 -3.64 6.15 -0.42
C ALA A 45 -4.82 5.73 0.48
N MET A 46 -4.55 5.05 1.59
CA MET A 46 -5.56 4.77 2.61
C MET A 46 -6.17 6.03 3.22
N GLY A 47 -5.31 6.97 3.67
CA GLY A 47 -5.77 8.22 4.28
C GLY A 47 -6.61 9.05 3.33
N ILE A 48 -6.23 9.04 2.05
CA ILE A 48 -6.97 9.66 0.97
C ILE A 48 -8.34 9.00 0.73
N HIS A 49 -8.39 7.67 0.63
CA HIS A 49 -9.65 6.96 0.45
C HIS A 49 -10.59 7.17 1.64
N LEU A 50 -10.06 7.48 2.82
CA LEU A 50 -10.84 7.90 3.98
C LEU A 50 -11.26 9.38 3.91
N SER A 51 -10.46 10.24 3.29
CA SER A 51 -10.62 11.71 3.21
C SER A 51 -11.28 12.25 1.92
N ALA A 52 -11.69 11.38 0.99
CA ALA A 52 -12.45 11.72 -0.24
C ALA A 52 -11.71 12.51 -1.36
N ALA A 53 -10.37 12.48 -1.44
CA ALA A 53 -9.63 13.15 -2.50
C ALA A 53 -8.68 12.19 -3.26
N GLU A 54 -9.15 11.46 -4.28
CA GLU A 54 -8.35 10.47 -5.04
C GLU A 54 -7.06 11.05 -5.69
N PRO A 55 -5.92 10.36 -5.53
CA PRO A 55 -4.92 10.27 -6.59
C PRO A 55 -4.30 8.84 -6.66
N PRO A 56 -3.28 8.68 -7.52
CA PRO A 56 -3.36 8.02 -8.82
C PRO A 56 -3.27 6.49 -8.74
N PRO A 57 -3.65 5.79 -9.83
CA PRO A 57 -3.59 4.34 -9.89
C PRO A 57 -2.14 3.92 -10.10
N ILE A 58 -1.51 3.28 -9.11
CA ILE A 58 -0.20 2.64 -9.35
C ILE A 58 -0.24 1.19 -8.87
N MET A 59 -0.38 0.35 -9.92
CA MET A 59 -0.02 -1.06 -10.05
C MET A 59 -1.09 -2.09 -9.69
N VAL A 60 -2.00 -2.26 -10.64
CA VAL A 60 -2.27 -3.60 -11.17
C VAL A 60 -0.93 -4.18 -11.63
N ALA A 61 -0.37 -5.12 -10.87
CA ALA A 61 0.53 -6.12 -11.43
C ALA A 61 -0.32 -7.37 -11.63
N PRO A 62 -0.82 -7.65 -12.85
CA PRO A 62 -1.36 -8.96 -13.16
C PRO A 62 -0.18 -9.94 -13.30
N LYS A 63 -0.41 -11.18 -12.89
CA LYS A 63 0.46 -12.30 -13.23
C LYS A 63 0.38 -12.58 -14.72
#